data_AF-A0A8J5I2K0-F1
#
_entry.id   AF-A0A8J5I2K0-F1
#
_cell.length_a   1.000
_cell.length_b   1.000
_cell.length_c   1.000
_cell.angle_alpha   90.00
_cell.angle_beta   90.00
_cell.angle_gamma   90.00
#
_symmetry.space_group_name_H-M   'P 1'
#
loop_
_entity.id
_entity.type
_entity.pdbx_description
1 polymer ?
#
loop_
_entity_poly.entity_id
_entity_poly.type
_entity_poly.pdbx_seq_one_letter_code
_entity_poly.pdbx_strand_id
1 'polypeptide(L)' 'MHEPVLLLWDDCSGHWRKDVLIFARLINVELMKIPPGYTYVCLPADVAWNRPLKEHIRKQ' A
#
# COMPACT_ATOMS: atom_id res chain seq x y z
N MET A 1 -14.01 -10.33 18.57
CA MET A 1 -12.78 -9.88 17.89
C MET A 1 -13.19 -8.98 16.76
N HIS A 2 -12.47 -7.89 16.50
CA HIS A 2 -12.79 -6.98 15.39
C HIS A 2 -12.50 -7.66 14.04
N GLU A 3 -13.22 -7.25 13.01
CA GLU A 3 -12.93 -7.67 11.64
C GLU A 3 -11.51 -7.24 11.24
N PRO A 4 -10.76 -8.06 10.49
CA PRO A 4 -9.42 -7.72 10.06
C PRO A 4 -9.44 -6.52 9.13
N VAL A 5 -8.43 -5.67 9.25
CA VAL A 5 -8.23 -4.55 8.33
C VAL A 5 -7.47 -5.06 7.10
N LEU A 6 -8.03 -4.86 5.91
CA LEU A 6 -7.34 -5.15 4.65
C LEU A 6 -6.46 -3.97 4.25
N LEU A 7 -5.15 -4.20 4.11
CA LEU A 7 -4.18 -3.24 3.60
C LEU A 7 -3.70 -3.66 2.20
N LEU A 8 -4.04 -2.87 1.20
CA LEU A 8 -3.46 -2.97 -0.14
C LEU A 8 -2.04 -2.37 -0.12
N TRP A 9 -1.03 -3.20 -0.38
CA TRP A 9 0.39 -2.82 -0.27
C TRP A 9 1.14 -3.07 -1.58
N ASP A 10 2.03 -2.15 -1.96
CA ASP A 10 2.91 -2.30 -3.12
C ASP A 10 3.92 -3.46 -2.98
N ASP A 11 4.65 -3.75 -4.07
CA ASP A 11 5.69 -4.79 -4.11
C ASP A 11 7.07 -4.33 -3.61
N CYS A 12 7.17 -3.34 -2.73
CA CYS A 12 8.46 -3.02 -2.16
C CYS A 12 8.95 -4.19 -1.30
N SER A 13 10.15 -4.71 -1.56
CA SER A 13 10.72 -5.87 -0.86
C SER A 13 10.77 -5.68 0.66
N GLY A 14 10.89 -4.43 1.13
CA GLY A 14 10.85 -4.07 2.55
C GLY A 14 9.51 -4.36 3.22
N HIS A 15 8.40 -4.29 2.50
CA HIS A 15 7.04 -4.55 3.03
C HIS A 15 6.75 -6.04 3.22
N TRP A 16 7.45 -6.90 2.47
CA TRP A 16 7.23 -8.35 2.47
C TRP A 16 8.25 -9.13 3.31
N ARG A 17 9.03 -8.44 4.16
CA ARG A 17 9.92 -9.10 5.11
C ARG A 17 9.13 -9.86 6.17
N LYS A 18 9.69 -10.95 6.68
CA LYS A 18 9.04 -11.85 7.66
C LYS A 18 8.56 -11.11 8.91
N ASP A 19 9.35 -10.19 9.44
CA ASP A 19 9.02 -9.37 10.62
C ASP A 19 7.77 -8.52 10.39
N VAL A 20 7.63 -7.92 9.20
CA VAL A 20 6.46 -7.13 8.82
C VAL A 20 5.20 -8.00 8.71
N LEU A 21 5.31 -9.17 8.06
CA LEU A 21 4.18 -10.09 7.90
C LEU A 21 3.68 -10.63 9.26
N ILE A 22 4.61 -10.95 10.16
CA ILE A 22 4.28 -11.39 11.52
C ILE A 22 3.57 -10.25 12.26
N PHE A 23 4.13 -9.04 12.20
CA PHE A 23 3.55 -7.89 12.89
C PHE A 23 2.14 -7.55 12.38
N ALA A 24 1.92 -7.56 11.06
CA ALA A 24 0.60 -7.31 10.47
C ALA A 24 -0.47 -8.28 11.02
N ARG A 25 -0.15 -9.58 11.10
CA ARG A 25 -1.05 -10.57 11.70
C ARG A 25 -1.29 -10.32 13.19
N LEU A 26 -0.26 -9.92 13.95
CA LEU A 26 -0.40 -9.60 15.37
C LEU A 26 -1.36 -8.42 15.63
N ILE A 27 -1.43 -7.47 14.70
CA ILE A 27 -2.33 -6.30 14.78
C ILE A 27 -3.65 -6.48 14.00
N ASN A 28 -3.99 -7.72 13.60
CA ASN A 28 -5.21 -8.05 12.86
C ASN A 28 -5.34 -7.29 11.52
N VAL A 29 -4.23 -7.16 10.79
CA VAL A 29 -4.15 -6.58 9.46
C VAL A 29 -3.79 -7.66 8.45
N GLU A 30 -4.62 -7.79 7.41
CA GLU A 30 -4.36 -8.66 6.26
C GLU A 30 -3.72 -7.85 5.13
N LEU A 31 -2.61 -8.36 4.58
CA LEU A 31 -1.85 -7.68 3.53
C LEU A 31 -2.18 -8.27 2.17
N MET A 32 -2.62 -7.44 1.24
CA MET A 32 -2.84 -7.82 -0.14
C MET A 32 -1.88 -7.07 -1.06
N LYS A 33 -1.12 -7.85 -1.82
CA LYS A 33 -0.12 -7.33 -2.75
C LYS A 33 -0.76 -6.75 -3.99
N ILE A 34 -0.41 -5.51 -4.34
CA ILE A 34 -0.70 -4.94 -5.66
C ILE A 34 0.28 -5.53 -6.70
N PRO A 35 -0.19 -5.95 -7.89
CA PRO A 35 0.67 -6.47 -8.93
C PRO A 35 1.85 -5.55 -9.25
N PRO A 36 3.08 -6.07 -9.34
CA PRO A 36 4.27 -5.28 -9.62
C PRO A 36 4.12 -4.55 -10.95
N GLY A 37 4.53 -3.28 -11.01
CA GLY A 37 4.39 -2.45 -12.21
C GLY A 37 3.00 -1.86 -12.43
N TYR A 38 2.01 -2.14 -11.57
CA TYR A 38 0.67 -1.56 -11.66
C TYR A 38 0.31 -0.64 -10.49
N THR A 39 1.24 -0.34 -9.58
CA THR A 39 0.98 0.50 -8.39
C THR A 39 0.40 1.87 -8.74
N TYR A 40 0.93 2.51 -9.79
CA TYR A 40 0.48 3.83 -10.25
C TYR A 40 -1.00 3.90 -10.69
N VAL A 41 -1.65 2.76 -10.97
CA VAL A 41 -3.06 2.65 -11.35
C VAL A 41 -3.91 1.86 -10.34
N CYS A 42 -3.32 0.91 -9.63
CA CYS A 42 -4.02 -0.01 -8.74
C CYS A 42 -3.87 0.33 -7.26
N LEU A 43 -2.84 1.10 -6.86
CA LEU A 43 -2.68 1.52 -5.46
C LEU A 43 -3.50 2.79 -5.22
N PRO A 44 -4.53 2.76 -4.35
CA PRO A 44 -5.40 3.91 -4.17
C PRO A 44 -4.66 5.18 -3.70
N ALA A 45 -3.63 5.02 -2.86
CA ALA A 45 -2.80 6.15 -2.41
C ALA A 45 -2.06 6.82 -3.57
N ASP A 46 -1.59 6.04 -4.56
CA ASP A 46 -0.91 6.60 -5.73
C ASP A 46 -1.87 7.39 -6.62
N VAL A 47 -3.06 6.84 -6.85
CA VAL A 47 -4.07 7.41 -7.75
C VAL A 47 -4.75 8.62 -7.11
N ALA A 48 -5.17 8.50 -5.85
CA ALA A 48 -6.02 9.50 -5.19
C ALA A 48 -5.22 10.61 -4.51
N TRP A 49 -3.99 10.34 -4.04
CA TRP A 49 -3.20 11.32 -3.29
C TRP A 49 -1.94 11.74 -4.03
N ASN A 50 -1.07 10.79 -4.39
CA ASN A 50 0.25 11.12 -4.95
C ASN A 50 0.13 11.75 -6.33
N ARG A 51 -0.79 11.28 -7.17
CA ARG A 51 -1.01 11.87 -8.49
C ARG A 51 -1.44 13.34 -8.42
N PRO A 52 -2.55 13.73 -7.75
CA PRO A 52 -2.95 15.13 -7.69
C PRO A 52 -1.89 16.01 -7.00
N LEU A 53 -1.20 15.49 -5.97
CA LEU A 53 -0.09 16.19 -5.33
C LEU A 53 1.05 16.48 -6.33
N LYS A 54 1.50 15.47 -7.08
CA LYS A 54 2.56 15.62 -8.09
C LYS A 54 2.14 16.57 -9.22
N GLU A 55 0.88 16.51 -9.65
CA GLU A 55 0.34 17.42 -10.66
C GLU A 55 0.32 18.87 -10.18
N HIS A 56 -0.01 19.11 -8.90
CA HIS A 56 0.04 20.45 -8.31
C HIS A 56 1.47 20.99 -8.25
N ILE A 57 2.41 20.19 -7.73
CA ILE A 57 3.83 20.58 -7.61
C ILE A 57 4.45 20.93 -8.97
N ARG A 58 4.11 20.19 -10.03
CA ARG A 58 4.63 20.45 -11.39
C ARG A 58 4.08 21.70 -12.06
N LYS A 59 2.99 22.26 -11.54
CA LYS A 59 2.39 23.51 -12.04
C LYS A 59 2.96 24.75 -11.32
N GLN A 60 3.76 24.56 -10.28
CA GLN A 60 4.53 25.62 -9.64
C GLN A 60 5.82 25.86 -10.42
#